data_AF-A0A5C4JWB8-F1
#
_entry.id   AF-A0A5C4JWB8-F1
#
_cell.length_a   1.000
_cell.length_b   1.000
_cell.length_c   1.000
_cell.angle_alpha   90.00
_cell.angle_beta   90.00
_cell.angle_gamma   90.00
#
_symmetry.space_group_name_H-M   'P 1'
#
loop_
_entity.id
_entity.type
_entity.pdbx_description
1 polymer ?
#
loop_
_entity_poly.entity_id
_entity_poly.type
_entity_poly.pdbx_seq_one_letter_code
_entity_poly.pdbx_strand_id
1 'polypeptide(L)'
;MHWMKAFAAALALAALAPSAAAQDFPPPAKILFASEAAPSAGPPQSFGFYTKGCIAGAEALPIDGPNWQAMRLSRNRRFGHPDTIALIERLAGDAAQYDGWPGLLVGDISQPRGGPMLSGHASHQVGLDADIWLNPMPDRRLTLREREDISAVSVLKNDGTLFVDPEKFTPAHQRLIMRAASYPEVQRIFVHPGIKKAICEDWTGDRSNLAKVRPYYGHHYHFHIRLFCRDGSPGCKAQNAVDMKDDGCGEHLAWWLSDEPWAPAKPVTPPKKPEKPAPKPTRPAYTILSDLPAACTGVLEAPAPSPLPAAAVTPKIPLPPLAPWPEIGPVPQPRPAE
;
A
#
# COMPACT_ATOMS: atom_id res chain seq x y z
N MET A 1 47.30 67.91 28.61
CA MET A 1 46.82 68.33 27.28
C MET A 1 47.03 67.16 26.33
N HIS A 2 45.92 66.58 25.83
CA HIS A 2 45.82 65.58 24.74
C HIS A 2 46.38 64.17 25.00
N TRP A 3 45.77 63.04 24.63
CA TRP A 3 44.41 62.61 24.32
C TRP A 3 44.48 61.07 24.36
N MET A 4 43.58 60.42 25.08
CA MET A 4 43.39 58.96 25.05
C MET A 4 42.98 58.50 23.65
N LYS A 5 43.62 57.47 23.11
CA LYS A 5 43.07 56.65 22.02
C LYS A 5 43.11 55.19 22.43
N ALA A 6 42.00 54.75 23.03
CA ALA A 6 41.70 53.33 23.19
C ALA A 6 41.23 52.79 21.83
N PHE A 7 41.98 51.87 21.24
CA PHE A 7 41.52 51.07 20.11
C PHE A 7 40.77 49.86 20.66
N ALA A 8 39.44 49.93 20.67
CA ALA A 8 38.59 48.76 20.88
C ALA A 8 38.53 47.97 19.57
N ALA A 9 39.25 46.84 19.51
CA ALA A 9 39.09 45.87 18.44
C ALA A 9 37.81 45.04 18.71
N ALA A 10 36.71 45.42 18.08
CA ALA A 10 35.50 44.60 18.06
C ALA A 10 35.72 43.43 17.09
N LEU A 11 36.03 42.24 17.61
CA LEU A 11 35.91 41.00 16.84
C LEU A 11 34.42 40.70 16.65
N ALA A 12 33.90 41.03 15.47
CA ALA A 12 32.60 40.54 15.03
C ALA A 12 32.72 39.04 14.72
N LEU A 13 32.21 38.19 15.61
CA LEU A 13 31.92 36.79 15.31
C LEU A 13 30.77 36.77 14.28
N ALA A 14 31.13 36.71 12.99
CA ALA A 14 30.16 36.43 11.95
C ALA A 14 29.69 34.98 12.12
N ALA A 15 28.49 34.80 12.69
CA ALA A 15 27.82 33.52 12.67
C ALA A 15 27.55 33.15 11.21
N LEU A 16 28.30 32.18 10.69
CA LEU A 16 28.00 31.47 9.45
C LEU A 16 26.72 30.66 9.70
N ALA A 17 25.56 31.31 9.57
CA ALA A 17 24.31 30.60 9.38
C ALA A 17 24.45 29.81 8.07
N PRO A 18 24.24 28.49 8.06
CA PRO A 18 24.17 27.77 6.81
C PRO A 18 23.02 28.37 6.01
N SER A 19 23.35 29.01 4.88
CA SER A 19 22.34 29.34 3.87
C SER A 19 21.66 28.03 3.50
N ALA A 20 20.42 27.87 3.96
CA ALA A 20 19.54 26.84 3.45
C ALA A 20 19.43 27.09 1.95
N ALA A 21 20.14 26.29 1.15
CA ALA A 21 19.92 26.24 -0.28
C ALA A 21 18.43 25.90 -0.44
N ALA A 22 17.65 26.85 -0.94
CA ALA A 22 16.26 26.60 -1.28
C ALA A 22 16.24 25.40 -2.22
N GLN A 23 15.67 24.26 -1.78
CA GLN A 23 15.41 23.19 -2.72
C GLN A 23 14.42 23.74 -3.74
N ASP A 24 14.79 23.69 -5.02
CA ASP A 24 13.98 24.23 -6.12
C ASP A 24 12.56 23.65 -6.16
N PHE A 25 12.35 22.48 -5.53
CA PHE A 25 11.05 21.84 -5.37
C PHE A 25 10.88 21.17 -4.00
N PRO A 26 9.66 21.19 -3.43
CA PRO A 26 9.37 20.46 -2.19
C PRO A 26 9.49 18.94 -2.39
N PRO A 27 9.86 18.18 -1.36
CA PRO A 27 10.02 16.73 -1.47
C PRO A 27 8.69 16.04 -1.85
N PRO A 28 8.73 14.93 -2.61
CA PRO A 28 7.53 14.15 -2.92
C PRO A 28 6.86 13.63 -1.64
N ALA A 29 5.53 13.70 -1.56
CA ALA A 29 4.77 13.26 -0.39
C ALA A 29 5.09 11.80 -0.02
N LYS A 30 5.25 10.92 -1.03
CA LYS A 30 5.60 9.52 -0.79
C LYS A 30 6.91 9.30 -0.04
N ILE A 31 7.88 10.21 -0.19
CA ILE A 31 9.15 10.13 0.55
C ILE A 31 8.91 10.52 2.01
N LEU A 32 8.11 11.57 2.25
CA LEU A 32 7.77 12.03 3.59
C LEU A 32 7.08 10.94 4.40
N PHE A 33 6.01 10.35 3.85
CA PHE A 33 5.27 9.29 4.55
C PHE A 33 6.07 8.00 4.73
N ALA A 34 6.90 7.61 3.75
CA ALA A 34 7.73 6.42 3.86
C ALA A 34 8.88 6.56 4.86
N SER A 35 9.22 7.79 5.26
CA SER A 35 10.26 8.07 6.25
C SER A 35 9.77 7.90 7.69
N GLU A 36 8.45 7.83 7.90
CA GLU A 36 7.86 7.65 9.22
C GLU A 36 7.90 6.17 9.64
N ALA A 37 8.57 5.91 10.76
CA ALA A 37 8.70 4.55 11.32
C ALA A 37 7.54 4.16 12.25
N ALA A 38 6.83 5.14 12.80
CA ALA A 38 5.79 4.97 13.83
C ALA A 38 4.52 5.77 13.50
N PRO A 39 3.36 5.33 14.00
CA PRO A 39 2.11 6.09 13.84
C PRO A 39 2.20 7.41 14.60
N SER A 40 1.36 8.36 14.24
CA SER A 40 1.17 9.55 15.08
C SER A 40 0.39 9.19 16.34
N ALA A 41 0.66 9.91 17.44
CA ALA A 41 -0.11 9.82 18.66
C ALA A 41 -1.50 10.46 18.49
N GLY A 42 -2.44 10.05 19.34
CA GLY A 42 -3.81 10.56 19.34
C GLY A 42 -4.83 9.56 18.79
N PRO A 43 -6.11 9.98 18.66
CA PRO A 43 -7.19 9.11 18.22
C PRO A 43 -7.05 8.73 16.74
N PRO A 44 -7.52 7.53 16.36
CA PRO A 44 -7.51 7.07 14.98
C PRO A 44 -8.43 7.91 14.10
N GLN A 45 -7.89 8.53 13.04
CA GLN A 45 -8.67 9.34 12.11
C GLN A 45 -8.14 9.24 10.68
N SER A 46 -9.01 8.83 9.75
CA SER A 46 -8.74 8.81 8.31
C SER A 46 -9.07 10.16 7.67
N PHE A 47 -8.16 10.68 6.84
CA PHE A 47 -8.34 11.96 6.14
C PHE A 47 -8.21 11.79 4.63
N GLY A 48 -9.13 12.37 3.87
CA GLY A 48 -9.10 12.36 2.41
C GLY A 48 -9.72 11.11 1.80
N PHE A 49 -9.27 10.76 0.61
CA PHE A 49 -9.75 9.62 -0.15
C PHE A 49 -8.71 8.50 -0.15
N TYR A 50 -9.12 7.25 -0.43
CA TYR A 50 -8.26 6.07 -0.36
C TYR A 50 -6.92 6.18 -1.13
N THR A 51 -6.90 6.96 -2.23
CA THR A 51 -5.71 7.22 -3.06
C THR A 51 -5.12 8.63 -2.89
N LYS A 52 -5.63 9.41 -1.94
CA LYS A 52 -5.23 10.80 -1.71
C LYS A 52 -5.59 11.21 -0.28
N GLY A 53 -4.78 10.78 0.67
CA GLY A 53 -5.08 10.95 2.08
C GLY A 53 -3.96 10.57 3.02
N CYS A 54 -4.29 10.45 4.30
CA CYS A 54 -3.41 10.00 5.39
C CYS A 54 -4.27 9.43 6.53
N ILE A 55 -3.63 8.84 7.53
CA ILE A 55 -4.29 8.40 8.77
C ILE A 55 -3.48 8.84 9.99
N ALA A 56 -4.16 9.42 10.98
CA ALA A 56 -3.62 9.65 12.31
C ALA A 56 -3.95 8.48 13.24
N GLY A 57 -3.13 8.24 14.27
CA GLY A 57 -3.46 7.28 15.33
C GLY A 57 -3.62 5.85 14.82
N ALA A 58 -2.92 5.47 13.75
CA ALA A 58 -3.08 4.14 13.15
C ALA A 58 -2.57 3.04 14.09
N GLU A 59 -3.29 1.92 14.11
CA GLU A 59 -2.91 0.73 14.85
C GLU A 59 -2.16 -0.23 13.95
N ALA A 60 -1.16 -0.91 14.52
CA ALA A 60 -0.38 -1.91 13.81
C ALA A 60 -0.99 -3.29 14.01
N LEU A 61 -1.23 -4.02 12.92
CA LEU A 61 -1.52 -5.46 12.99
C LEU A 61 -0.30 -6.17 13.61
N PRO A 62 -0.46 -6.96 14.68
CA PRO A 62 0.61 -7.82 15.18
C PRO A 62 1.20 -8.68 14.06
N ILE A 63 2.53 -8.84 14.01
CA ILE A 63 3.17 -9.58 12.92
C ILE A 63 2.70 -11.04 12.86
N ASP A 64 2.22 -11.56 13.99
CA ASP A 64 1.66 -12.90 14.15
C ASP A 64 0.36 -12.83 14.92
N GLY A 65 -0.58 -13.70 14.52
CA GLY A 65 -1.73 -14.05 15.33
C GLY A 65 -2.05 -15.54 15.23
N PRO A 66 -3.16 -16.00 15.82
CA PRO A 66 -3.55 -17.41 15.76
C PRO A 66 -3.68 -17.93 14.32
N ASN A 67 -4.36 -17.15 13.47
CA ASN A 67 -4.70 -17.53 12.10
C ASN A 67 -4.19 -16.53 11.04
N TRP A 68 -3.16 -15.73 11.34
CA TRP A 68 -2.54 -14.87 10.34
C TRP A 68 -1.04 -14.70 10.53
N GLN A 69 -0.37 -14.30 9.45
CA GLN A 69 1.02 -13.85 9.44
C GLN A 69 1.15 -12.64 8.51
N ALA A 70 1.73 -11.55 9.02
CA ALA A 70 2.04 -10.38 8.19
C ALA A 70 3.28 -10.62 7.33
N MET A 71 3.21 -10.25 6.06
CA MET A 71 4.23 -10.45 5.03
C MET A 71 4.95 -9.13 4.72
N ARG A 72 6.15 -9.21 4.11
CA ARG A 72 6.93 -8.03 3.68
C ARG A 72 7.11 -6.98 4.80
N LEU A 73 7.44 -7.45 6.01
CA LEU A 73 7.57 -6.64 7.23
C LEU A 73 8.53 -5.46 7.06
N SER A 74 9.57 -5.63 6.25
CA SER A 74 10.55 -4.58 5.92
C SER A 74 9.92 -3.32 5.31
N ARG A 75 8.74 -3.43 4.68
CA ARG A 75 8.02 -2.29 4.09
C ARG A 75 7.38 -1.38 5.13
N ASN A 76 7.19 -1.86 6.36
CA ASN A 76 6.50 -1.13 7.44
C ASN A 76 5.05 -0.71 7.09
N ARG A 77 4.27 -1.61 6.45
CA ARG A 77 2.94 -1.29 5.89
C ARG A 77 1.76 -2.00 6.56
N ARG A 78 1.92 -2.42 7.81
CA ARG A 78 0.91 -3.18 8.56
C ARG A 78 0.05 -2.31 9.48
N PHE A 79 -0.13 -1.03 9.13
CA PHE A 79 -0.84 -0.06 9.96
C PHE A 79 -2.18 0.29 9.33
N GLY A 80 -3.22 0.46 10.13
CA GLY A 80 -4.55 0.80 9.65
C GLY A 80 -5.41 1.43 10.73
N HIS A 81 -6.64 1.74 10.36
CA HIS A 81 -7.68 2.09 11.32
C HIS A 81 -7.96 0.86 12.21
N PRO A 82 -8.29 1.01 13.51
CA PRO A 82 -8.57 -0.12 14.39
C PRO A 82 -9.60 -1.10 13.80
N ASP A 83 -10.68 -0.58 13.20
CA ASP A 83 -11.68 -1.40 12.52
C ASP A 83 -11.13 -2.24 11.35
N THR A 84 -10.09 -1.77 10.65
CA THR A 84 -9.40 -2.56 9.63
C THR A 84 -8.58 -3.68 10.26
N ILE A 85 -7.90 -3.41 11.37
CA ILE A 85 -7.13 -4.42 12.11
C ILE A 85 -8.06 -5.49 12.65
N ALA A 86 -9.13 -5.09 13.35
CA ALA A 86 -10.15 -5.99 13.88
C ALA A 86 -10.82 -6.84 12.79
N LEU A 87 -11.08 -6.26 11.60
CA LEU A 87 -11.62 -7.02 10.47
C LEU A 87 -10.67 -8.10 9.99
N ILE A 88 -9.37 -7.82 9.90
CA ILE A 88 -8.37 -8.81 9.46
C ILE A 88 -8.28 -9.96 10.46
N GLU A 89 -8.23 -9.66 11.75
CA GLU A 89 -8.18 -10.66 12.81
C GLU A 89 -9.44 -11.54 12.80
N ARG A 90 -10.62 -10.93 12.64
CA ARG A 90 -11.90 -11.65 12.52
C ARG A 90 -11.96 -12.51 11.27
N LEU A 91 -11.57 -11.97 10.11
CA LEU A 91 -11.51 -12.71 8.85
C LEU A 91 -10.60 -13.93 8.97
N ALA A 92 -9.46 -13.79 9.65
CA ALA A 92 -8.51 -14.87 9.85
C ALA A 92 -9.11 -16.02 10.66
N GLY A 93 -9.79 -15.72 11.77
CA GLY A 93 -10.48 -16.71 12.58
C GLY A 93 -11.64 -17.36 11.84
N ASP A 94 -12.53 -16.55 11.23
CA ASP A 94 -13.70 -17.04 10.52
C ASP A 94 -13.32 -17.94 9.33
N ALA A 95 -12.29 -17.55 8.56
CA ALA A 95 -11.86 -18.32 7.41
C ALA A 95 -11.30 -19.69 7.80
N ALA A 96 -10.54 -19.74 8.90
CA ALA A 96 -10.02 -20.99 9.47
C ALA A 96 -11.12 -21.88 10.03
N GLN A 97 -12.11 -21.29 10.69
CA GLN A 97 -13.17 -22.04 11.35
C GLN A 97 -14.24 -22.54 10.36
N TYR A 98 -14.61 -21.74 9.36
CA TYR A 98 -15.83 -21.97 8.58
C TYR A 98 -15.59 -22.16 7.08
N ASP A 99 -14.47 -21.70 6.54
CA ASP A 99 -14.29 -21.61 5.08
C ASP A 99 -13.27 -22.62 4.53
N GLY A 100 -12.65 -23.43 5.41
CA GLY A 100 -11.61 -24.39 5.04
C GLY A 100 -10.34 -23.69 4.59
N TRP A 101 -10.05 -22.52 5.15
CA TRP A 101 -8.88 -21.71 4.81
C TRP A 101 -7.99 -21.51 6.05
N PRO A 102 -6.80 -22.11 6.13
CA PRO A 102 -6.07 -22.32 7.39
C PRO A 102 -5.64 -21.03 8.12
N GLY A 103 -5.59 -19.91 7.40
CA GLY A 103 -5.26 -18.59 7.92
C GLY A 103 -4.82 -17.64 6.82
N LEU A 104 -4.56 -16.39 7.17
CA LEU A 104 -4.23 -15.33 6.22
C LEU A 104 -2.73 -15.06 6.16
N LEU A 105 -2.21 -14.92 4.94
CA LEU A 105 -0.98 -14.18 4.70
C LEU A 105 -1.37 -12.75 4.35
N VAL A 106 -1.09 -11.81 5.26
CA VAL A 106 -1.53 -10.41 5.16
C VAL A 106 -0.44 -9.58 4.49
N GLY A 107 -0.78 -8.92 3.39
CA GLY A 107 0.09 -8.02 2.63
C GLY A 107 0.07 -6.59 3.18
N ASP A 108 0.04 -5.61 2.27
CA ASP A 108 0.06 -4.19 2.63
C ASP A 108 -1.31 -3.74 3.19
N ILE A 109 -1.32 -2.99 4.29
CA ILE A 109 -2.48 -2.29 4.87
C ILE A 109 -2.32 -0.78 4.62
N SER A 110 -1.41 -0.11 5.32
CA SER A 110 -0.98 1.28 5.10
C SER A 110 0.36 1.50 5.82
N GLN A 111 1.09 2.55 5.44
CA GLN A 111 2.26 3.04 6.20
C GLN A 111 1.80 3.56 7.57
N PRO A 112 2.70 3.79 8.56
CA PRO A 112 2.29 4.14 9.92
C PRO A 112 1.42 5.40 10.03
N ARG A 113 1.57 6.32 9.07
CA ARG A 113 0.77 7.55 8.96
C ARG A 113 -0.05 7.62 7.67
N GLY A 114 -0.20 6.49 6.98
CA GLY A 114 -0.85 6.39 5.68
C GLY A 114 -0.06 7.06 4.56
N GLY A 115 -0.74 7.84 3.73
CA GLY A 115 -0.14 8.62 2.66
C GLY A 115 0.36 7.80 1.46
N PRO A 116 0.78 8.49 0.38
CA PRO A 116 1.28 7.84 -0.82
C PRO A 116 2.49 6.93 -0.53
N MET A 117 2.51 5.75 -1.14
CA MET A 117 3.59 4.76 -0.96
C MET A 117 4.70 4.93 -2.01
N LEU A 118 5.91 4.42 -1.70
CA LEU A 118 7.03 4.38 -2.64
C LEU A 118 6.77 3.48 -3.86
N SER A 119 5.95 2.44 -3.65
CA SER A 119 5.69 1.35 -4.58
C SER A 119 4.39 0.63 -4.20
N GLY A 120 3.84 -0.17 -5.12
CA GLY A 120 2.61 -0.92 -4.89
C GLY A 120 1.36 -0.15 -5.34
N HIS A 121 0.26 -0.32 -4.60
CA HIS A 121 -1.03 0.27 -4.96
C HIS A 121 -1.06 1.79 -4.83
N ALA A 122 -1.91 2.42 -5.65
CA ALA A 122 -2.19 3.85 -5.54
C ALA A 122 -3.03 4.20 -4.28
N SER A 123 -3.78 3.25 -3.73
CA SER A 123 -4.59 3.39 -2.51
C SER A 123 -3.79 3.10 -1.24
N HIS A 124 -4.40 2.57 -0.16
CA HIS A 124 -3.74 2.29 1.12
C HIS A 124 -3.20 3.53 1.84
N GLN A 125 -3.79 4.71 1.56
CA GLN A 125 -3.31 5.95 2.15
C GLN A 125 -4.04 6.34 3.43
N VAL A 126 -5.21 5.77 3.69
CA VAL A 126 -6.11 6.22 4.78
C VAL A 126 -6.37 5.15 5.84
N GLY A 127 -5.63 4.04 5.82
CA GLY A 127 -5.77 2.98 6.82
C GLY A 127 -7.04 2.14 6.70
N LEU A 128 -7.73 2.15 5.56
CA LEU A 128 -9.01 1.46 5.33
C LEU A 128 -8.95 0.44 4.19
N ASP A 129 -7.74 0.08 3.76
CA ASP A 129 -7.46 -0.88 2.71
C ASP A 129 -6.55 -1.99 3.28
N ALA A 130 -6.72 -3.24 2.84
CA ALA A 130 -5.84 -4.34 3.22
C ALA A 130 -5.74 -5.39 2.10
N ASP A 131 -4.51 -5.82 1.78
CA ASP A 131 -4.26 -6.91 0.85
C ASP A 131 -4.15 -8.25 1.56
N ILE A 132 -4.91 -9.25 1.10
CA ILE A 132 -4.84 -10.61 1.60
C ILE A 132 -4.38 -11.52 0.46
N TRP A 133 -3.27 -12.23 0.65
CA TRP A 133 -2.76 -13.13 -0.37
C TRP A 133 -3.73 -14.30 -0.58
N LEU A 134 -3.82 -14.77 -1.82
CA LEU A 134 -4.56 -15.97 -2.19
C LEU A 134 -3.72 -17.25 -1.95
N ASN A 135 -2.61 -17.14 -1.22
CA ASN A 135 -1.85 -18.29 -0.75
C ASN A 135 -2.37 -18.70 0.64
N PRO A 136 -2.67 -19.98 0.87
CA PRO A 136 -3.02 -20.45 2.20
C PRO A 136 -1.83 -20.27 3.15
N MET A 137 -2.11 -19.82 4.37
CA MET A 137 -1.08 -19.76 5.41
C MET A 137 -0.55 -21.18 5.70
N PRO A 138 0.78 -21.39 5.75
CA PRO A 138 1.35 -22.70 6.07
C PRO A 138 1.07 -23.09 7.53
N ASP A 139 1.08 -24.39 7.82
CA ASP A 139 0.95 -24.95 9.18
C ASP A 139 2.23 -24.82 10.02
N ARG A 140 2.85 -23.65 9.93
CA ARG A 140 4.00 -23.23 10.74
C ARG A 140 4.15 -21.72 10.69
N ARG A 141 4.90 -21.17 11.63
CA ARG A 141 5.32 -19.78 11.54
C ARG A 141 6.47 -19.63 10.55
N LEU A 142 6.33 -18.68 9.64
CA LEU A 142 7.36 -18.22 8.72
C LEU A 142 8.34 -17.36 9.50
N THR A 143 9.63 -17.59 9.29
CA THR A 143 10.69 -16.72 9.78
C THR A 143 10.56 -15.32 9.18
N LEU A 144 11.19 -14.33 9.82
CA LEU A 144 11.23 -12.96 9.31
C LEU A 144 11.77 -12.89 7.88
N ARG A 145 12.75 -13.72 7.52
CA ARG A 145 13.33 -13.75 6.19
C ARG A 145 12.40 -14.39 5.16
N GLU A 146 11.77 -15.51 5.50
CA GLU A 146 10.81 -16.16 4.60
C GLU A 146 9.66 -15.23 4.20
N ARG A 147 9.22 -14.36 5.10
CA ARG A 147 8.18 -13.35 4.81
C ARG A 147 8.61 -12.29 3.79
N GLU A 148 9.91 -12.09 3.60
CA GLU A 148 10.48 -11.22 2.57
C GLU A 148 10.73 -11.94 1.24
N ASP A 149 10.98 -13.26 1.28
CA ASP A 149 11.41 -14.02 0.12
C ASP A 149 10.28 -14.76 -0.61
N ILE A 150 9.33 -15.32 0.14
CA ILE A 150 8.19 -16.02 -0.45
C ILE A 150 7.40 -15.02 -1.27
N SER A 151 7.07 -15.36 -2.52
CA SER A 151 6.20 -14.53 -3.36
C SER A 151 4.78 -15.07 -3.37
N ALA A 152 3.81 -14.17 -3.46
CA ALA A 152 2.42 -14.56 -3.70
C ALA A 152 2.32 -15.22 -5.08
N VAL A 153 1.49 -16.25 -5.19
CA VAL A 153 1.36 -17.08 -6.40
C VAL A 153 0.09 -16.67 -7.14
N SER A 154 0.23 -16.43 -8.44
CA SER A 154 -0.91 -16.14 -9.32
C SER A 154 -1.85 -17.34 -9.40
N VAL A 155 -3.15 -17.10 -9.23
CA VAL A 155 -4.20 -18.11 -9.43
C VAL A 155 -4.65 -18.22 -10.89
N LEU A 156 -4.03 -17.49 -11.80
CA LEU A 156 -4.34 -17.56 -13.23
C LEU A 156 -3.75 -18.81 -13.88
N LYS A 157 -4.39 -19.24 -14.97
CA LYS A 157 -3.92 -20.36 -15.79
C LYS A 157 -2.53 -20.08 -16.36
N ASN A 158 -2.38 -18.93 -16.99
CA ASN A 158 -1.09 -18.37 -17.42
C ASN A 158 -1.05 -16.87 -17.14
N ASP A 159 0.16 -16.30 -17.09
CA ASP A 159 0.34 -14.86 -16.94
C ASP A 159 -0.35 -14.09 -18.08
N GLY A 160 -1.05 -13.01 -17.71
CA GLY A 160 -1.80 -12.17 -18.66
C GLY A 160 -3.14 -12.74 -19.13
N THR A 161 -3.57 -13.92 -18.66
CA THR A 161 -4.86 -14.49 -19.05
C THR A 161 -6.01 -14.00 -18.16
N LEU A 162 -7.24 -14.00 -18.71
CA LEU A 162 -8.47 -13.68 -17.97
C LEU A 162 -9.14 -14.91 -17.33
N PHE A 163 -8.40 -16.01 -17.18
CA PHE A 163 -8.92 -17.27 -16.69
C PHE A 163 -8.12 -17.75 -15.48
N VAL A 164 -8.82 -18.17 -14.45
CA VAL A 164 -8.20 -18.85 -13.31
C VAL A 164 -7.76 -20.26 -13.71
N ASP A 165 -6.77 -20.77 -12.98
CA ASP A 165 -6.44 -22.18 -12.95
C ASP A 165 -7.32 -22.86 -11.89
N PRO A 166 -8.22 -23.80 -12.25
CA PRO A 166 -9.07 -24.48 -11.28
C PRO A 166 -8.31 -25.28 -10.21
N GLU A 167 -7.07 -25.68 -10.47
CA GLU A 167 -6.22 -26.35 -9.47
C GLU A 167 -5.66 -25.36 -8.44
N LYS A 168 -5.51 -24.07 -8.81
CA LYS A 168 -5.02 -23.01 -7.92
C LYS A 168 -6.17 -22.26 -7.24
N PHE A 169 -7.24 -21.96 -7.96
CA PHE A 169 -8.40 -21.23 -7.46
C PHE A 169 -9.54 -22.19 -7.08
N THR A 170 -9.51 -22.65 -5.84
CA THR A 170 -10.45 -23.65 -5.32
C THR A 170 -11.70 -23.02 -4.68
N PRO A 171 -12.75 -23.81 -4.38
CA PRO A 171 -13.93 -23.31 -3.64
C PRO A 171 -13.61 -22.65 -2.29
N ALA A 172 -12.48 -22.99 -1.64
CA ALA A 172 -12.06 -22.33 -0.41
C ALA A 172 -11.68 -20.85 -0.63
N HIS A 173 -11.10 -20.51 -1.79
CA HIS A 173 -10.82 -19.12 -2.15
C HIS A 173 -12.11 -18.32 -2.35
N GLN A 174 -13.11 -18.92 -3.00
CA GLN A 174 -14.42 -18.30 -3.19
C GLN A 174 -15.07 -18.01 -1.83
N ARG A 175 -15.07 -18.99 -0.91
CA ARG A 175 -15.59 -18.79 0.45
C ARG A 175 -14.85 -17.71 1.21
N LEU A 176 -13.51 -17.67 1.15
CA LEU A 176 -12.71 -16.61 1.79
C LEU A 176 -13.09 -15.21 1.28
N ILE A 177 -13.18 -15.04 -0.04
CA ILE A 177 -13.53 -13.74 -0.66
C ILE A 177 -14.95 -13.34 -0.29
N MET A 178 -15.90 -14.29 -0.34
CA MET A 178 -17.29 -14.04 -0.01
C MET A 178 -17.50 -13.81 1.50
N ARG A 179 -16.70 -14.43 2.37
CA ARG A 179 -16.63 -14.16 3.81
C ARG A 179 -16.22 -12.71 4.05
N ALA A 180 -15.13 -12.27 3.44
CA ALA A 180 -14.69 -10.88 3.55
C ALA A 180 -15.77 -9.90 3.04
N ALA A 181 -16.40 -10.19 1.90
CA ALA A 181 -17.48 -9.37 1.35
C ALA A 181 -18.74 -9.32 2.24
N SER A 182 -18.98 -10.36 3.06
CA SER A 182 -20.15 -10.46 3.93
C SER A 182 -20.16 -9.42 5.06
N TYR A 183 -18.99 -8.91 5.44
CA TYR A 183 -18.89 -7.97 6.54
C TYR A 183 -19.50 -6.60 6.19
N PRO A 184 -20.31 -6.01 7.10
CA PRO A 184 -21.02 -4.76 6.83
C PRO A 184 -20.08 -3.56 6.65
N GLU A 185 -18.92 -3.55 7.30
CA GLU A 185 -17.92 -2.49 7.15
C GLU A 185 -17.16 -2.54 5.82
N VAL A 186 -17.22 -3.67 5.08
CA VAL A 186 -16.57 -3.79 3.77
C VAL A 186 -17.42 -3.16 2.70
N GLN A 187 -16.84 -2.18 2.02
CA GLN A 187 -17.43 -1.48 0.88
C GLN A 187 -17.15 -2.21 -0.44
N ARG A 188 -15.90 -2.63 -0.66
CA ARG A 188 -15.46 -3.31 -1.89
C ARG A 188 -14.38 -4.35 -1.60
N ILE A 189 -14.39 -5.39 -2.40
CA ILE A 189 -13.28 -6.34 -2.55
C ILE A 189 -12.80 -6.25 -4.00
N PHE A 190 -11.54 -5.90 -4.25
CA PHE A 190 -11.00 -5.91 -5.62
C PHE A 190 -10.27 -7.23 -5.89
N VAL A 191 -10.60 -7.84 -7.04
CA VAL A 191 -10.02 -9.09 -7.54
C VAL A 191 -9.76 -8.97 -9.03
N HIS A 192 -8.91 -9.83 -9.57
CA HIS A 192 -8.75 -9.96 -11.02
C HIS A 192 -10.09 -10.30 -11.71
N PRO A 193 -10.37 -9.82 -12.94
CA PRO A 193 -11.61 -10.15 -13.65
C PRO A 193 -11.87 -11.66 -13.81
N GLY A 194 -10.82 -12.44 -14.04
CA GLY A 194 -10.93 -13.91 -14.10
C GLY A 194 -11.39 -14.56 -12.80
N ILE A 195 -11.00 -14.01 -11.64
CA ILE A 195 -11.47 -14.46 -10.33
C ILE A 195 -12.95 -14.12 -10.16
N LYS A 196 -13.35 -12.89 -10.49
CA LYS A 196 -14.76 -12.48 -10.43
C LYS A 196 -15.62 -13.37 -11.33
N LYS A 197 -15.16 -13.66 -12.55
CA LYS A 197 -15.83 -14.58 -13.48
C LYS A 197 -16.03 -15.96 -12.87
N ALA A 198 -14.97 -16.57 -12.32
CA ALA A 198 -15.07 -17.88 -11.68
C ALA A 198 -16.06 -17.89 -10.51
N ILE A 199 -16.05 -16.85 -9.66
CA ILE A 199 -17.04 -16.73 -8.58
C ILE A 199 -18.46 -16.59 -9.15
N CYS A 200 -18.65 -15.79 -10.20
CA CYS A 200 -19.98 -15.60 -10.81
C CYS A 200 -20.57 -16.91 -11.33
N GLU A 201 -19.74 -17.76 -11.94
CA GLU A 201 -20.14 -19.03 -12.56
C GLU A 201 -20.34 -20.15 -11.52
N ASP A 202 -19.46 -20.24 -10.52
CA ASP A 202 -19.38 -21.42 -9.65
C ASP A 202 -19.97 -21.19 -8.24
N TRP A 203 -20.16 -19.93 -7.80
CA TRP A 203 -20.64 -19.65 -6.45
C TRP A 203 -22.11 -20.01 -6.28
N THR A 204 -22.37 -20.97 -5.40
CA THR A 204 -23.71 -21.50 -5.06
C THR A 204 -24.27 -20.96 -3.73
N GLY A 205 -23.50 -20.16 -2.99
CA GLY A 205 -23.93 -19.55 -1.73
C GLY A 205 -24.73 -18.25 -1.90
N ASP A 206 -24.90 -17.50 -0.81
CA ASP A 206 -25.57 -16.20 -0.84
C ASP A 206 -24.82 -15.20 -1.75
N ARG A 207 -25.54 -14.59 -2.69
CA ARG A 207 -25.02 -13.62 -3.66
C ARG A 207 -25.28 -12.18 -3.26
N SER A 208 -25.97 -11.93 -2.14
CA SER A 208 -26.34 -10.58 -1.68
C SER A 208 -25.16 -9.62 -1.55
N ASN A 209 -23.96 -10.15 -1.28
CA ASN A 209 -22.72 -9.37 -1.17
C ASN A 209 -21.80 -9.48 -2.38
N LEU A 210 -22.17 -10.23 -3.42
CA LEU A 210 -21.31 -10.46 -4.58
C LEU A 210 -21.06 -9.17 -5.36
N ALA A 211 -22.01 -8.23 -5.33
CA ALA A 211 -21.86 -6.87 -5.88
C ALA A 211 -20.60 -6.14 -5.38
N LYS A 212 -20.19 -6.38 -4.12
CA LYS A 212 -19.00 -5.79 -3.52
C LYS A 212 -17.69 -6.33 -4.11
N VAL A 213 -17.70 -7.51 -4.72
CA VAL A 213 -16.54 -8.11 -5.39
C VAL A 213 -16.42 -7.48 -6.78
N ARG A 214 -15.40 -6.65 -6.97
CA ARG A 214 -15.18 -5.79 -8.14
C ARG A 214 -13.96 -6.25 -8.94
N PRO A 215 -14.09 -6.47 -10.25
CA PRO A 215 -12.94 -6.64 -11.12
C PRO A 215 -12.01 -5.42 -11.08
N TYR A 216 -10.70 -5.66 -11.07
CA TYR A 216 -9.67 -4.64 -11.22
C TYR A 216 -8.37 -5.24 -11.81
N TYR A 217 -7.54 -4.42 -12.44
CA TYR A 217 -6.24 -4.83 -12.97
C TYR A 217 -5.35 -5.44 -11.88
N GLY A 218 -4.53 -6.45 -12.22
CA GLY A 218 -3.69 -7.14 -11.24
C GLY A 218 -4.53 -8.07 -10.34
N HIS A 219 -4.35 -8.01 -9.02
CA HIS A 219 -5.20 -8.72 -8.03
C HIS A 219 -5.44 -10.22 -8.32
N HIS A 220 -4.43 -10.88 -8.86
CA HIS A 220 -4.48 -12.29 -9.24
C HIS A 220 -3.67 -13.20 -8.30
N TYR A 221 -2.95 -12.64 -7.34
CA TYR A 221 -2.26 -13.36 -6.26
C TYR A 221 -2.68 -12.88 -4.86
N HIS A 222 -3.52 -11.85 -4.81
CA HIS A 222 -4.13 -11.30 -3.60
C HIS A 222 -5.50 -10.72 -3.97
N PHE A 223 -6.36 -10.56 -2.97
CA PHE A 223 -7.54 -9.69 -3.08
C PHE A 223 -7.36 -8.48 -2.15
N HIS A 224 -7.94 -7.37 -2.56
CA HIS A 224 -7.86 -6.09 -1.84
C HIS A 224 -9.18 -5.83 -1.14
N ILE A 225 -9.16 -5.69 0.17
CA ILE A 225 -10.31 -5.28 0.98
C ILE A 225 -10.33 -3.76 1.11
N ARG A 226 -11.49 -3.14 0.92
CA ARG A 226 -11.73 -1.73 1.24
C ARG A 226 -12.93 -1.59 2.18
N LEU A 227 -12.72 -0.93 3.31
CA LEU A 227 -13.79 -0.56 4.24
C LEU A 227 -14.45 0.75 3.83
N PHE A 228 -15.66 1.00 4.34
CA PHE A 228 -16.25 2.34 4.37
C PHE A 228 -15.43 3.28 5.27
N CYS A 229 -15.59 4.60 5.08
CA CYS A 229 -15.15 5.57 6.09
C CYS A 229 -15.75 5.22 7.46
N ARG A 230 -14.93 5.30 8.50
CA ARG A 230 -15.27 4.86 9.86
C ARG A 230 -15.63 6.05 10.74
N ASP A 231 -16.34 5.76 11.82
CA ASP A 231 -16.73 6.77 12.80
C ASP A 231 -15.49 7.46 13.39
N GLY A 232 -15.66 8.71 13.83
CA GLY A 232 -14.53 9.52 14.30
C GLY A 232 -13.63 10.10 13.19
N SER A 233 -13.89 9.80 11.92
CA SER A 233 -13.13 10.29 10.77
C SER A 233 -13.93 11.26 9.86
N PRO A 234 -14.33 12.47 10.33
CA PRO A 234 -15.14 13.40 9.54
C PRO A 234 -14.41 13.94 8.30
N GLY A 235 -13.08 13.86 8.27
CA GLY A 235 -12.26 14.22 7.12
C GLY A 235 -12.14 13.13 6.06
N CYS A 236 -12.70 11.94 6.28
CA CYS A 236 -12.68 10.83 5.34
C CYS A 236 -13.72 11.04 4.23
N LYS A 237 -13.32 10.79 2.98
CA LYS A 237 -14.17 10.93 1.80
C LYS A 237 -14.62 9.56 1.32
N ALA A 238 -15.93 9.32 1.40
CA ALA A 238 -16.53 8.08 0.92
C ALA A 238 -16.38 7.92 -0.60
N GLN A 239 -16.23 6.68 -1.04
CA GLN A 239 -16.40 6.31 -2.45
C GLN A 239 -17.90 6.14 -2.75
N ASN A 240 -18.29 6.29 -4.02
CA ASN A 240 -19.65 6.03 -4.46
C ASN A 240 -20.15 4.65 -4.00
N ALA A 241 -21.46 4.56 -3.73
CA ALA A 241 -22.08 3.30 -3.34
C ALA A 241 -21.96 2.24 -4.44
N VAL A 242 -21.94 0.98 -4.03
CA VAL A 242 -22.12 -0.17 -4.92
C VAL A 242 -23.62 -0.39 -5.08
N ASP A 243 -24.09 -0.62 -6.30
CA ASP A 243 -25.48 -1.04 -6.51
C ASP A 243 -25.62 -2.50 -6.04
N MET A 244 -26.26 -2.68 -4.88
CA MET A 244 -26.42 -4.00 -4.27
C MET A 244 -27.52 -4.84 -4.94
N LYS A 245 -28.25 -4.29 -5.92
CA LYS A 245 -29.26 -5.03 -6.71
C LYS A 245 -28.64 -5.77 -7.90
N ASP A 246 -27.42 -5.40 -8.28
CA ASP A 246 -26.65 -6.04 -9.34
C ASP A 246 -25.44 -6.77 -8.72
N ASP A 247 -25.39 -8.09 -8.85
CA ASP A 247 -24.27 -8.88 -8.36
C ASP A 247 -22.95 -8.63 -9.12
N GLY A 248 -23.02 -7.84 -10.19
CA GLY A 248 -21.91 -7.38 -11.00
C GLY A 248 -21.36 -8.46 -11.92
N CYS A 249 -22.14 -9.51 -12.22
CA CYS A 249 -21.77 -10.60 -13.11
C CYS A 249 -22.25 -10.41 -14.56
N GLY A 250 -23.07 -9.39 -14.84
CA GLY A 250 -23.55 -9.02 -16.17
C GLY A 250 -22.60 -8.10 -16.95
N GLU A 251 -23.18 -7.05 -17.57
CA GLU A 251 -22.48 -6.12 -18.48
C GLU A 251 -21.19 -5.53 -17.91
N HIS A 252 -21.18 -5.20 -16.62
CA HIS A 252 -19.98 -4.66 -15.99
C HIS A 252 -18.81 -5.66 -16.05
N LEU A 253 -19.05 -6.94 -15.76
CA LEU A 253 -18.01 -7.97 -15.87
C LEU A 253 -17.67 -8.25 -17.35
N ALA A 254 -18.67 -8.26 -18.24
CA ALA A 254 -18.44 -8.46 -19.67
C ALA A 254 -17.46 -7.43 -20.26
N TRP A 255 -17.57 -6.15 -19.86
CA TRP A 255 -16.61 -5.12 -20.26
C TRP A 255 -15.18 -5.45 -19.79
N TRP A 256 -14.99 -5.90 -18.55
CA TRP A 256 -13.68 -6.31 -18.02
C TRP A 256 -13.09 -7.54 -18.73
N LEU A 257 -13.94 -8.38 -19.31
CA LEU A 257 -13.56 -9.56 -20.07
C LEU A 257 -13.37 -9.28 -21.57
N SER A 258 -13.68 -8.07 -22.03
CA SER A 258 -13.40 -7.59 -23.39
C SER A 258 -11.98 -7.05 -23.53
N ASP A 259 -11.55 -6.77 -24.75
CA ASP A 259 -10.22 -6.18 -25.04
C ASP A 259 -10.11 -4.70 -24.65
N GLU A 260 -11.23 -3.99 -24.51
CA GLU A 260 -11.27 -2.54 -24.30
C GLU A 260 -10.46 -2.06 -23.08
N PRO A 261 -10.59 -2.62 -21.86
CA PRO A 261 -9.76 -2.24 -20.71
C PRO A 261 -8.27 -2.56 -20.87
N TRP A 262 -7.91 -3.48 -21.77
CA TRP A 262 -6.53 -3.93 -21.98
C TRP A 262 -5.86 -3.26 -23.17
N ALA A 263 -6.60 -2.45 -23.92
CA ALA A 263 -6.06 -1.70 -25.03
C ALA A 263 -4.98 -0.73 -24.53
N PRO A 264 -3.83 -0.62 -25.23
CA PRO A 264 -2.80 0.34 -24.88
C PRO A 264 -3.41 1.75 -24.87
N ALA A 265 -3.00 2.57 -23.91
CA ALA A 265 -3.42 3.96 -23.85
C ALA A 265 -3.17 4.62 -25.21
N LYS A 266 -4.22 5.26 -25.78
CA LYS A 266 -4.09 5.95 -27.06
C LYS A 266 -2.90 6.91 -26.96
N PRO A 267 -1.97 6.91 -27.94
CA PRO A 267 -0.86 7.83 -27.91
C PRO A 267 -1.42 9.24 -27.75
N VAL A 268 -0.97 9.94 -26.71
CA VAL A 268 -1.25 11.37 -26.60
C VAL A 268 -0.54 11.99 -27.80
N THR A 269 -1.29 12.34 -28.84
CA THR A 269 -0.74 13.14 -29.94
C THR A 269 -0.13 14.37 -29.28
N PRO A 270 1.19 14.60 -29.44
CA PRO A 270 1.80 15.80 -28.89
C PRO A 270 0.97 16.97 -29.40
N PRO A 271 0.50 17.88 -28.54
CA PRO A 271 -0.14 19.09 -29.02
C PRO A 271 0.80 19.71 -30.05
N LYS A 272 0.25 20.08 -31.23
CA LYS A 272 1.01 20.81 -32.26
C LYS A 272 1.86 21.85 -31.55
N LYS A 273 3.18 21.72 -31.66
CA LYS A 273 4.18 22.53 -30.96
C LYS A 273 3.73 24.00 -31.05
N PRO A 274 3.29 24.64 -29.94
CA PRO A 274 3.01 26.07 -30.01
C PRO A 274 4.31 26.77 -30.40
N GLU A 275 4.25 27.78 -31.26
CA GLU A 275 5.41 28.58 -31.70
C GLU A 275 6.11 29.30 -30.53
N LYS A 276 5.57 29.23 -29.31
CA LYS A 276 6.19 29.69 -28.06
C LYS A 276 6.53 28.52 -27.13
N PRO A 277 7.73 28.49 -26.51
CA PRO A 277 8.04 27.55 -25.44
C PRO A 277 6.98 27.68 -24.34
N ALA A 278 6.32 26.57 -23.97
CA ALA A 278 5.44 26.57 -22.81
C ALA A 278 6.25 27.00 -21.57
N PRO A 279 5.71 27.87 -20.70
CA PRO A 279 6.39 28.20 -19.45
C PRO A 279 6.66 26.93 -18.66
N LYS A 280 7.87 26.81 -18.09
CA LYS A 280 8.24 25.68 -17.22
C LYS A 280 7.14 25.46 -16.16
N PRO A 281 6.76 24.22 -15.84
CA PRO A 281 5.73 23.99 -14.84
C PRO A 281 6.16 24.63 -13.52
N THR A 282 5.36 25.55 -13.00
CA THR A 282 5.57 26.24 -11.73
C THR A 282 5.40 25.31 -10.52
N ARG A 283 5.00 24.05 -10.75
CA ARG A 283 4.77 23.02 -9.75
C ARG A 283 5.37 21.68 -10.22
N PRO A 284 5.88 20.83 -9.31
CA PRO A 284 6.33 19.48 -9.67
C PRO A 284 5.23 18.62 -10.31
N ALA A 285 5.63 17.69 -11.18
CA ALA A 285 4.74 16.70 -11.79
C ALA A 285 4.36 15.53 -10.85
N TYR A 286 4.86 15.52 -9.62
CA TYR A 286 4.58 14.52 -8.60
C TYR A 286 3.77 15.10 -7.44
N THR A 287 3.05 14.24 -6.72
CA THR A 287 2.28 14.63 -5.53
C THR A 287 3.20 15.16 -4.44
N ILE A 288 2.94 16.37 -3.98
CA ILE A 288 3.60 17.01 -2.84
C ILE A 288 2.63 17.10 -1.66
N LEU A 289 3.11 17.41 -0.47
CA LEU A 289 2.28 17.42 0.73
C LEU A 289 1.04 18.34 0.61
N SER A 290 1.20 19.50 -0.03
CA SER A 290 0.10 20.46 -0.26
C SER A 290 -0.94 20.01 -1.29
N ASP A 291 -0.73 18.87 -1.97
CA ASP A 291 -1.79 18.22 -2.75
C ASP A 291 -2.74 17.42 -1.88
N LEU A 292 -2.32 16.97 -0.70
CA LEU A 292 -3.10 16.13 0.21
C LEU A 292 -4.05 16.97 1.08
N PRO A 293 -5.02 16.35 1.80
CA PRO A 293 -5.81 17.06 2.80
C PRO A 293 -4.92 17.82 3.79
N ALA A 294 -5.31 19.04 4.16
CA ALA A 294 -4.50 19.90 5.04
C ALA A 294 -4.12 19.24 6.37
N ALA A 295 -5.00 18.36 6.90
CA ALA A 295 -4.74 17.58 8.11
C ALA A 295 -3.47 16.72 8.01
N CYS A 296 -3.08 16.28 6.81
CA CYS A 296 -1.94 15.39 6.60
C CYS A 296 -0.59 16.01 6.94
N THR A 297 -0.47 17.34 6.91
CA THR A 297 0.70 18.04 7.46
C THR A 297 0.79 17.81 8.97
N GLY A 298 -0.32 18.05 9.69
CA GLY A 298 -0.37 17.81 11.14
C GLY A 298 -0.16 16.34 11.51
N VAL A 299 -0.64 15.39 10.67
CA VAL A 299 -0.38 13.96 10.86
C VAL A 299 1.11 13.66 10.78
N LEU A 300 1.86 14.21 9.82
CA LEU A 300 3.31 14.00 9.71
C LEU A 300 4.10 14.69 10.84
N GLU A 301 3.65 15.84 11.31
CA GLU A 301 4.34 16.62 12.35
C GLU A 301 4.04 16.11 13.78
N ALA A 302 2.97 15.34 13.96
CA ALA A 302 2.58 14.82 15.26
C ALA A 302 3.68 13.94 15.90
N PRO A 303 3.83 13.95 17.24
CA PRO A 303 4.73 13.03 17.91
C PRO A 303 4.23 11.59 17.77
N ALA A 304 5.14 10.62 17.85
CA ALA A 304 4.77 9.22 18.01
C ALA A 304 4.27 8.93 19.44
N PRO A 305 3.46 7.88 19.66
CA PRO A 305 3.11 7.43 21.00
C PRO A 305 4.35 7.11 21.85
N SER A 306 4.30 7.45 23.13
CA SER A 306 5.33 7.12 24.11
C SER A 306 4.68 6.56 25.39
N PRO A 307 4.91 5.27 25.73
CA PRO A 307 5.72 4.30 24.99
C PRO A 307 5.07 3.89 23.65
N LEU A 308 5.90 3.49 22.68
CA LEU A 308 5.41 2.93 21.42
C LEU A 308 4.79 1.55 21.68
N PRO A 309 3.59 1.24 21.14
CA PRO A 309 3.00 -0.09 21.27
C PRO A 309 3.93 -1.18 20.73
N ALA A 310 4.03 -2.31 21.42
CA ALA A 310 4.88 -3.43 20.98
C ALA A 310 4.53 -3.90 19.57
N ALA A 311 3.23 -3.94 19.25
CA ALA A 311 2.76 -4.23 17.91
C ALA A 311 3.27 -3.21 16.90
N ALA A 312 3.50 -1.93 17.21
CA ALA A 312 4.00 -0.95 16.24
C ALA A 312 5.50 -1.06 15.95
N VAL A 313 6.26 -1.86 16.70
CA VAL A 313 7.70 -2.05 16.46
C VAL A 313 7.91 -3.01 15.28
N THR A 314 8.53 -2.52 14.21
CA THR A 314 8.90 -3.39 13.08
C THR A 314 10.20 -4.13 13.37
N PRO A 315 10.21 -5.47 13.27
CA PRO A 315 11.38 -6.26 13.62
C PRO A 315 12.52 -6.02 12.63
N LYS A 316 13.76 -6.09 13.11
CA LYS A 316 14.95 -6.06 12.26
C LYS A 316 15.02 -7.36 11.46
N ILE A 317 14.90 -7.25 10.13
CA ILE A 317 14.99 -8.41 9.25
C ILE A 317 16.46 -8.83 9.08
N PRO A 318 16.80 -10.11 9.29
CA PRO A 318 18.12 -10.62 8.99
C PRO A 318 18.46 -10.45 7.49
N LEU A 319 19.65 -9.92 7.21
CA LEU A 319 20.17 -9.89 5.84
C LEU A 319 20.45 -11.32 5.36
N PRO A 320 20.31 -11.61 4.05
CA PRO A 320 20.80 -12.87 3.52
C PRO A 320 22.30 -12.96 3.81
N PRO A 321 22.85 -14.17 4.03
CA PRO A 321 24.30 -14.34 4.08
C PRO A 321 24.89 -13.72 2.80
N LEU A 322 25.93 -12.90 2.96
CA LEU A 322 26.66 -12.37 1.81
C LEU A 322 27.09 -13.55 0.95
N ALA A 323 26.70 -13.55 -0.32
CA ALA A 323 27.27 -14.50 -1.26
C ALA A 323 28.79 -14.32 -1.19
N PRO A 324 29.58 -15.41 -1.10
CA PRO A 324 31.03 -15.28 -1.24
C PRO A 324 31.29 -14.54 -2.55
N TRP A 325 32.17 -13.53 -2.49
CA TRP A 325 32.61 -12.85 -3.70
C TRP A 325 33.04 -13.90 -4.72
N PRO A 326 32.62 -13.81 -5.99
CA PRO A 326 33.14 -14.71 -7.00
C PRO A 326 34.67 -14.61 -6.92
N GLU A 327 35.35 -15.75 -6.78
CA GLU A 327 36.80 -15.77 -6.88
C GLU A 327 37.17 -15.01 -8.15
N ILE A 328 37.99 -13.98 -7.99
CA ILE A 328 38.43 -13.15 -9.10
C ILE A 328 39.16 -14.10 -10.05
N GLY A 329 38.50 -14.48 -11.15
CA GLY A 329 39.13 -15.25 -12.21
C GLY A 329 40.40 -14.54 -12.69
N PRO A 330 41.38 -15.28 -13.25
CA PRO A 330 42.66 -14.70 -13.62
C PRO A 330 42.47 -13.46 -14.50
N VAL A 331 43.12 -12.35 -14.10
CA VAL A 331 43.09 -11.08 -14.82
C VAL A 331 43.54 -11.34 -16.27
N PRO A 332 42.74 -10.98 -17.28
CA PRO A 332 43.13 -11.15 -18.67
C PRO A 332 44.42 -10.39 -18.94
N GLN A 333 45.45 -11.11 -19.41
CA GLN A 333 46.69 -10.48 -19.87
C GLN A 333 46.37 -9.61 -21.10
N PRO A 334 46.78 -8.32 -21.12
CA PRO A 334 46.56 -7.47 -22.28
C PRO A 334 47.26 -8.06 -23.51
N ARG A 335 46.57 -8.04 -24.65
CA ARG A 335 47.15 -8.48 -25.92
C ARG A 335 48.37 -7.62 -26.27
N PRO A 336 49.47 -8.20 -26.77
CA PRO A 336 50.61 -7.43 -27.28
C PRO A 336 50.13 -6.49 -28.39
N ALA A 337 50.63 -5.25 -28.39
CA ALA A 337 50.37 -4.31 -29.46
C ALA A 337 51.13 -4.73 -30.72
N GLU A 338 50.41 -4.88 -31.83
CA GLU A 338 50.97 -4.84 -33.19
C GLU A 338 51.09 -3.40 -33.67
#